data_AF-A0A496T3I4-F1
#
_entry.id   AF-A0A496T3I4-F1
#
_cell.length_a   1.000
_cell.length_b   1.000
_cell.length_c   1.000
_cell.angle_alpha   90.00
_cell.angle_beta   90.00
_cell.angle_gamma   90.00
#
_symmetry.space_group_name_H-M   'P 1'
#
loop_
_entity.id
_entity.type
_entity.pdbx_description
1 polymer ?
#
loop_
_entity_poly.entity_id
_entity_poly.type
_entity_poly.pdbx_seq_one_letter_code
_entity_poly.pdbx_strand_id
1 'polypeptide(L)'
;MSNDSRLNRIFAFLVFVVSTSIYLKTVAPTTPFWDCGEFITCAYILGIPHPPGAPFYVLLGRIFSMLPLAKDIAMRVNITSSLMSGITVMLTYLIIVRLITMFRGRPRDVYD
;
A
#
# COMPACT_ATOMS: atom_id res chain seq x y z
N MET A 1 18.32 17.37 11.46
CA MET A 1 16.90 17.11 11.11
C MET A 1 16.08 17.69 12.24
N SER A 2 15.17 18.64 11.96
CA SER A 2 14.31 19.23 13.00
C SER A 2 13.52 18.15 13.74
N ASN A 3 13.17 18.39 15.00
CA ASN A 3 12.44 17.43 15.83
C ASN A 3 11.09 17.06 15.17
N ASP A 4 10.42 18.04 14.55
CA ASP A 4 9.21 17.86 13.74
C ASP A 4 9.38 16.85 12.60
N SER A 5 10.53 16.88 11.92
CA SER A 5 10.79 15.95 10.81
C SER A 5 10.92 14.51 11.31
N ARG A 6 11.39 14.30 12.55
CA ARG A 6 11.45 12.97 13.17
C ARG A 6 10.06 12.52 13.62
N LEU A 7 9.31 13.42 14.28
CA LEU A 7 7.93 13.14 14.72
C LEU A 7 7.04 12.76 13.53
N ASN A 8 7.08 13.52 12.43
CA ASN A 8 6.31 13.21 11.23
C ASN A 8 6.68 11.83 10.64
N ARG A 9 7.94 11.40 10.70
CA ARG A 9 8.34 10.06 10.24
C ARG A 9 7.79 8.95 11.17
N ILE A 10 7.78 9.19 12.47
CA ILE A 10 7.20 8.25 13.44
C ILE A 10 5.69 8.13 13.20
N PHE A 11 4.98 9.25 13.06
CA PHE A 11 3.56 9.24 12.76
C PHE A 11 3.24 8.59 11.41
N ALA A 12 4.04 8.84 10.37
CA ALA A 12 3.90 8.18 9.09
C ALA A 12 4.01 6.64 9.23
N PHE A 13 4.99 6.17 9.99
CA PHE A 13 5.16 4.75 10.25
C PHE A 13 4.01 4.16 11.08
N LEU A 14 3.53 4.86 12.11
CA LEU A 14 2.38 4.42 12.89
C LEU A 14 1.11 4.31 12.03
N VAL A 15 0.86 5.32 11.19
CA VAL A 15 -0.28 5.34 10.25
C VAL A 15 -0.17 4.20 9.24
N PHE A 16 1.04 3.90 8.74
CA PHE A 16 1.32 2.74 7.90
C PHE A 16 0.96 1.43 8.62
N VAL A 17 1.47 1.22 9.83
CA VAL A 17 1.26 -0.02 10.59
C VAL A 17 -0.22 -0.24 10.91
N VAL A 18 -0.91 0.80 11.38
CA VAL A 18 -2.33 0.70 11.75
C VAL A 18 -3.19 0.42 10.53
N SER A 19 -3.02 1.19 9.44
CA SER A 19 -3.81 1.00 8.21
C SER A 19 -3.56 -0.36 7.57
N THR A 20 -2.29 -0.77 7.44
CA THR A 20 -1.91 -2.09 6.91
C THR A 20 -2.51 -3.22 7.74
N SER A 21 -2.46 -3.11 9.08
CA SER A 21 -3.03 -4.12 9.97
C SER A 21 -4.54 -4.26 9.77
N ILE A 22 -5.26 -3.15 9.59
CA ILE A 22 -6.70 -3.17 9.29
C ILE A 22 -6.93 -3.85 7.94
N TYR A 23 -6.23 -3.44 6.88
CA TYR A 23 -6.38 -4.03 5.54
C TYR A 23 -6.02 -5.52 5.47
N LEU A 24 -5.05 -5.98 6.25
CA LEU A 24 -4.71 -7.40 6.35
C LEU A 24 -5.77 -8.19 7.13
N LYS A 25 -6.39 -7.60 8.16
CA LYS A 25 -7.50 -8.25 8.89
C LYS A 25 -8.78 -8.34 8.06
N THR A 26 -8.99 -7.43 7.12
CA THR A 26 -10.19 -7.38 6.27
C THR A 26 -9.93 -7.86 4.84
N VAL A 27 -8.77 -8.48 4.57
CA VAL A 27 -8.44 -8.97 3.22
C VAL A 27 -9.36 -10.14 2.84
N ALA A 28 -9.80 -10.17 1.59
CA ALA A 28 -10.56 -11.29 1.07
C ALA A 28 -9.66 -12.55 0.95
N PRO A 29 -10.05 -13.69 1.53
CA PRO A 29 -9.22 -14.91 1.53
C PRO A 29 -9.22 -15.65 0.19
N THR A 30 -10.19 -15.37 -0.68
CA THR A 30 -10.37 -16.01 -1.99
C THR A 30 -10.64 -14.93 -3.04
N THR A 31 -11.07 -15.33 -4.24
CA THR A 31 -11.42 -14.43 -5.34
C THR A 31 -12.63 -13.55 -4.99
N PRO A 32 -12.45 -12.22 -4.83
CA PRO A 32 -13.54 -11.27 -4.68
C PRO A 32 -14.35 -11.11 -5.97
N PHE A 33 -15.53 -10.49 -5.86
CA PHE A 33 -16.34 -10.11 -7.00
C PHE A 33 -15.60 -9.11 -7.92
N TRP A 34 -15.98 -9.08 -9.21
CA TRP A 34 -15.50 -8.15 -10.23
C TRP A 34 -14.13 -8.51 -10.81
N ASP A 35 -13.27 -7.50 -11.04
CA ASP A 35 -12.00 -7.62 -11.77
C ASP A 35 -10.94 -8.44 -11.02
N CYS A 36 -11.08 -8.63 -9.70
CA CYS A 36 -10.05 -9.27 -8.89
C CYS A 36 -9.67 -10.67 -9.40
N GLY A 37 -10.64 -11.47 -9.86
CA GLY A 37 -10.38 -12.80 -10.41
C GLY A 37 -9.51 -12.78 -11.67
N GLU A 38 -9.77 -11.83 -12.56
CA GLU A 38 -8.96 -11.62 -13.74
C GLU A 38 -7.54 -11.19 -13.37
N PHE A 39 -7.40 -10.23 -12.46
CA PHE A 39 -6.10 -9.73 -12.01
C PHE A 39 -5.28 -10.79 -11.26
N ILE A 40 -5.91 -11.61 -10.42
CA ILE A 40 -5.28 -12.75 -9.75
C ILE A 40 -4.79 -13.77 -10.78
N THR A 41 -5.63 -14.11 -11.76
CA THR A 41 -5.29 -15.07 -12.82
C THR A 41 -4.15 -14.55 -13.67
N CYS A 42 -4.23 -13.29 -14.14
CA CYS A 42 -3.18 -12.65 -14.92
C CYS A 42 -1.87 -12.54 -14.13
N ALA A 43 -1.91 -12.18 -12.86
CA ALA A 43 -0.73 -12.18 -11.98
C ALA A 43 -0.13 -13.58 -11.84
N TYR A 44 -0.94 -14.63 -11.78
CA TYR A 44 -0.45 -16.01 -11.66
C TYR A 44 0.18 -16.53 -12.96
N ILE A 45 -0.44 -16.29 -14.12
CA ILE A 45 0.05 -16.82 -15.41
C ILE A 45 0.95 -15.83 -16.18
N LEU A 46 1.18 -14.63 -15.65
CA LEU A 46 1.78 -13.50 -16.37
C LEU A 46 1.00 -13.11 -17.63
N GLY A 47 -0.32 -13.10 -17.51
CA GLY A 47 -1.27 -12.67 -18.55
C GLY A 47 -1.45 -11.15 -18.59
N ILE A 48 -2.27 -10.69 -19.54
CA ILE A 48 -2.63 -9.29 -19.71
C ILE A 48 -4.10 -9.16 -19.32
N PRO A 49 -4.45 -8.46 -18.21
CA PRO A 49 -5.83 -8.17 -17.89
C PRO A 49 -6.42 -7.21 -18.94
N HIS A 50 -7.73 -7.01 -18.88
CA HIS A 50 -8.45 -6.11 -19.76
C HIS A 50 -7.73 -4.75 -19.88
N PRO A 51 -7.81 -4.08 -21.05
CA PRO A 51 -7.11 -2.83 -21.28
C PRO A 51 -7.35 -1.81 -20.15
N PRO A 52 -6.28 -1.21 -19.57
CA PRO A 52 -4.94 -1.04 -20.14
C PRO A 52 -3.87 -2.08 -19.72
N GLY A 53 -4.24 -3.23 -19.13
CA GLY A 53 -3.29 -4.34 -18.92
C GLY A 53 -2.40 -4.28 -17.67
N ALA A 54 -2.38 -3.18 -16.91
CA ALA A 54 -1.77 -3.06 -15.57
C ALA A 54 -0.47 -3.88 -15.30
N PRO A 55 0.59 -3.75 -16.13
CA PRO A 55 1.74 -4.67 -16.11
C PRO A 55 2.52 -4.64 -14.79
N PHE A 56 2.62 -3.47 -14.14
CA PHE A 56 3.30 -3.35 -12.85
C PHE A 56 2.60 -4.16 -11.76
N TYR A 57 1.26 -4.13 -11.71
CA TYR A 57 0.48 -4.93 -10.77
C TYR A 57 0.65 -6.42 -11.04
N VAL A 58 0.61 -6.86 -12.31
CA VAL A 58 0.78 -8.26 -12.69
C VAL A 58 2.14 -8.80 -12.25
N LEU A 59 3.22 -8.04 -12.46
CA LEU A 59 4.56 -8.44 -12.04
C LEU A 59 4.69 -8.51 -10.50
N LEU A 60 4.16 -7.53 -9.79
CA LEU A 60 4.16 -7.51 -8.33
C LEU A 60 3.34 -8.68 -7.76
N GLY A 61 2.13 -8.89 -8.29
CA GLY A 61 1.25 -9.99 -7.93
C GLY A 61 1.87 -11.36 -8.23
N ARG A 62 2.64 -11.49 -9.32
CA ARG A 62 3.40 -12.72 -9.62
C ARG A 62 4.39 -13.04 -8.52
N ILE A 63 5.17 -12.06 -8.06
CA ILE A 63 6.12 -12.25 -6.97
C ILE A 63 5.39 -12.74 -5.71
N PHE A 64 4.31 -12.06 -5.32
CA PHE A 64 3.54 -12.44 -4.13
C PHE A 64 2.87 -13.81 -4.26
N SER A 65 2.41 -14.19 -5.45
CA SER A 65 1.82 -15.51 -5.70
C SER A 65 2.80 -16.66 -5.43
N MET A 66 4.11 -16.42 -5.61
CA MET A 66 5.18 -17.39 -5.34
C MET A 66 5.56 -17.49 -3.86
N LEU A 67 5.25 -16.46 -3.05
CA LEU A 67 5.60 -16.46 -1.64
C LEU A 67 4.67 -17.42 -0.85
N PRO A 68 5.22 -18.22 0.10
CA PRO A 68 4.43 -19.16 0.90
C PRO A 68 3.68 -18.47 2.04
N LEU A 69 2.92 -17.40 1.76
CA LEU A 69 2.20 -16.60 2.77
C LEU A 69 0.84 -17.21 3.17
N ALA A 70 0.20 -17.95 2.26
CA ALA A 70 -1.10 -18.57 2.46
C ALA A 70 -1.25 -19.83 1.60
N LYS A 71 -2.24 -20.69 1.88
CA LYS A 71 -2.52 -21.84 1.00
C LYS A 71 -3.10 -21.42 -0.35
N ASP A 72 -4.00 -20.43 -0.33
CA ASP A 72 -4.69 -19.93 -1.51
C ASP A 72 -3.86 -18.86 -2.26
N ILE A 73 -3.79 -18.96 -3.58
CA ILE A 73 -3.06 -18.00 -4.42
C ILE A 73 -3.76 -16.63 -4.45
N ALA A 74 -5.10 -16.61 -4.45
CA ALA A 74 -5.88 -15.38 -4.41
C ALA A 74 -5.56 -14.59 -3.13
N MET A 75 -5.47 -15.27 -1.98
CA MET A 75 -5.07 -14.61 -0.73
C MET A 75 -3.68 -13.97 -0.84
N ARG A 76 -2.70 -14.68 -1.41
CA ARG A 76 -1.33 -14.15 -1.58
C ARG A 76 -1.32 -12.90 -2.45
N VAL A 77 -2.06 -12.91 -3.56
CA VAL A 77 -2.16 -11.75 -4.45
C VAL A 77 -2.92 -10.61 -3.77
N ASN A 78 -4.02 -10.89 -3.06
CA ASN A 78 -4.80 -9.88 -2.34
C ASN A 78 -3.99 -9.20 -1.22
N ILE A 79 -3.10 -9.93 -0.53
CA ILE A 79 -2.17 -9.35 0.45
C ILE A 79 -1.31 -8.25 -0.17
N THR A 80 -0.89 -8.40 -1.43
CA THR A 80 -0.17 -7.37 -2.19
C THR A 80 -0.95 -6.05 -2.18
N SER A 81 -2.24 -6.10 -2.54
CA SER A 81 -3.11 -4.93 -2.58
C SER A 81 -3.25 -4.30 -1.19
N SER A 82 -3.49 -5.11 -0.15
CA SER A 82 -3.57 -4.61 1.24
C SER A 82 -2.30 -3.89 1.70
N LEU A 83 -1.11 -4.42 1.35
CA LEU A 83 0.18 -3.79 1.67
C LEU A 83 0.36 -2.48 0.90
N MET A 84 0.07 -2.47 -0.40
CA MET A 84 0.17 -1.25 -1.22
C MET A 84 -0.79 -0.17 -0.73
N SER A 85 -2.01 -0.52 -0.30
CA SER A 85 -2.95 0.44 0.30
C SER A 85 -2.41 1.06 1.58
N GLY A 86 -1.76 0.29 2.45
CA GLY A 86 -1.08 0.82 3.64
C GLY A 86 0.04 1.81 3.29
N ILE A 87 0.87 1.48 2.29
CA ILE A 87 1.92 2.38 1.78
C ILE A 87 1.31 3.66 1.22
N THR A 88 0.21 3.57 0.46
CA THR A 88 -0.51 4.74 -0.06
C THR A 88 -0.96 5.65 1.08
N VAL A 89 -1.57 5.11 2.14
CA VAL A 89 -2.02 5.89 3.30
C VAL A 89 -0.84 6.62 3.98
N MET A 90 0.30 5.95 4.13
CA MET A 90 1.54 6.57 4.64
C MET A 90 2.03 7.72 3.76
N LEU A 91 2.09 7.51 2.45
CA LEU A 91 2.53 8.52 1.50
C LEU A 91 1.57 9.70 1.46
N THR A 92 0.26 9.46 1.50
CA THR A 92 -0.76 10.51 1.59
C THR A 92 -0.55 11.37 2.84
N TYR A 93 -0.30 10.76 4.00
CA TYR A 93 0.04 11.51 5.21
C TYR A 93 1.27 12.40 5.01
N LEU A 94 2.37 11.87 4.45
CA LEU A 94 3.60 12.64 4.21
C LEU A 94 3.39 13.77 3.20
N ILE A 95 2.58 13.54 2.16
CA ILE A 95 2.22 14.54 1.17
C ILE A 95 1.42 15.67 1.84
N ILE A 96 0.44 15.35 2.69
CA ILE A 96 -0.36 16.33 3.43
C ILE A 96 0.55 17.18 4.33
N VAL A 97 1.44 16.55 5.11
CA VAL A 97 2.41 17.28 5.96
C VAL A 97 3.28 18.21 5.11
N ARG A 98 3.76 17.73 3.96
CA ARG A 98 4.58 18.54 3.04
C ARG A 98 3.81 19.73 2.48
N LEU A 99 2.56 19.54 2.08
CA LEU A 99 1.69 20.62 1.57
C LEU A 99 1.43 21.66 2.67
N ILE A 100 1.06 21.23 3.88
CA ILE A 100 0.83 22.14 5.01
C ILE A 100 2.07 22.97 5.30
N THR A 101 3.25 22.35 5.32
CA THR A 101 4.53 23.04 5.56
C THR A 101 4.86 24.03 4.44
N MET A 102 4.47 23.72 3.20
CA MET A 102 4.67 24.62 2.05
C MET A 102 3.77 25.84 2.13
N PHE A 103 2.50 25.68 2.54
CA PHE A 103 1.52 26.78 2.60
C PHE A 103 1.66 27.65 3.86
N ARG A 104 1.94 27.05 5.02
CA ARG A 104 1.98 27.76 6.32
C ARG A 104 3.40 28.15 6.76
N GLY A 105 4.42 27.69 6.05
CA GLY A 105 5.81 27.74 6.50
C GLY A 105 6.13 26.65 7.51
N ARG A 106 7.40 26.56 7.90
CA ARG A 106 7.82 25.64 8.97
C ARG A 106 7.31 26.17 10.32
N PRO A 107 6.85 25.28 11.23
CA PRO A 107 6.64 25.66 12.62
C PRO A 107 7.93 26.28 13.16
N ARG A 108 7.80 27.35 13.95
CA ARG A 108 8.95 27.88 14.70
C ARG A 108 9.18 26.95 15.89
N ASP A 109 10.37 26.39 15.99
CA ASP A 109 10.79 25.66 17.19
C ASP A 109 10.97 26.66 18.35
N VAL A 110 10.95 26.19 19.60
CA VAL A 110 11.18 27.02 20.81
C VAL A 110 12.58 27.68 20.79
N TYR A 111 13.46 27.20 19.92
CA TYR A 111 14.83 27.68 19.74
C TYR A 111 15.04 28.52 18.46
N ASP A 112 13.96 28.81 17.69
CA ASP A 112 13.99 29.68 16.51
C ASP A 112 13.76 31.16 16.84
#